data_AF-A0A1P8YHL6-F1
#
_entry.id   AF-A0A1P8YHL6-F1
#
_cell.length_a   1.000
_cell.length_b   1.000
_cell.length_c   1.000
_cell.angle_alpha   90.00
_cell.angle_beta   90.00
_cell.angle_gamma   90.00
#
_symmetry.space_group_name_H-M   'P 1'
#
loop_
_entity.id
_entity.type
_entity.pdbx_description
1 polymer ?
#
loop_
_entity_poly.entity_id
_entity_poly.type
_entity_poly.pdbx_seq_one_letter_code
_entity_poly.pdbx_strand_id
1 'polypeptide(L)'
;MEKPRIDTVQVSCEVRNRLYRKAVLAGSDLPLDEIASYRSDEDALIWVDLLAPSVGDIVALSPLIGGAVALHPLAVEGAITGHQRPRLVRFRDHSMLHTRAVRFDAKGGQLSSTDISIFILDRALITIRSDDRFAIDPILEDWDDNPDLAGFGVGFLLHTVLDEIVDGYFVALDALDEEIQGSRTSC
;
A
#
# COMPACT_ATOMS: atom_id res chain seq x y z
N MET A 1 27.39 -9.88 25.41
CA MET A 1 25.95 -9.86 25.09
C MET A 1 25.84 -10.03 23.59
N GLU A 2 25.53 -11.25 23.15
CA GLU A 2 25.53 -11.62 21.73
C GLU A 2 24.28 -11.01 21.07
N LYS A 3 24.47 -10.16 20.06
CA LYS A 3 23.36 -9.63 19.25
C LYS A 3 22.63 -10.85 18.65
N PRO A 4 21.29 -10.96 18.78
CA PRO A 4 20.57 -12.01 18.09
C PRO A 4 20.82 -11.87 16.58
N ARG A 5 21.19 -12.97 15.93
CA ARG A 5 21.23 -13.06 14.46
C ARG A 5 19.79 -12.91 14.00
N ILE A 6 19.43 -11.72 13.54
CA ILE A 6 18.16 -11.47 12.87
C ILE A 6 18.33 -12.05 11.47
N ASP A 7 17.55 -13.08 11.14
CA ASP A 7 17.47 -13.57 9.76
C ASP A 7 17.02 -12.39 8.88
N THR A 8 17.88 -12.01 7.94
CA THR A 8 17.62 -10.85 7.08
C THR A 8 16.31 -11.06 6.33
N VAL A 9 15.36 -10.15 6.51
CA VAL A 9 14.12 -10.15 5.71
C VAL A 9 14.53 -9.81 4.27
N GLN A 10 14.45 -10.80 3.39
CA GLN A 10 14.77 -10.67 1.97
C GLN A 10 13.49 -10.86 1.16
N VAL A 11 13.28 -9.94 0.23
CA VAL A 11 12.16 -9.93 -0.70
C VAL A 11 12.71 -9.84 -2.12
N SER A 12 12.03 -10.49 -3.05
CA SER A 12 12.41 -10.57 -4.46
C SER A 12 11.76 -9.49 -5.33
N CYS A 13 10.77 -8.78 -4.79
CA CYS A 13 10.04 -7.70 -5.45
C CYS A 13 10.63 -6.32 -5.14
N GLU A 14 10.20 -5.31 -5.89
CA GLU A 14 10.51 -3.92 -5.57
C GLU A 14 9.75 -3.51 -4.31
N VAL A 15 10.48 -2.92 -3.36
CA VAL A 15 9.96 -2.48 -2.08
C VAL A 15 10.41 -1.06 -1.79
N ARG A 16 9.46 -0.26 -1.32
CA ARG A 16 9.70 1.08 -0.78
C ARG A 16 9.21 1.12 0.64
N ASN A 17 9.85 1.91 1.48
CA ASN A 17 9.38 2.08 2.85
C ASN A 17 9.71 3.45 3.41
N ARG A 18 8.94 3.84 4.42
CA ARG A 18 9.17 5.06 5.19
C ARG A 18 8.93 4.81 6.66
N LEU A 19 9.77 5.44 7.47
CA LEU A 19 9.65 5.52 8.91
C LEU A 19 9.41 6.98 9.28
N TYR A 20 8.26 7.26 9.85
CA TYR A 20 7.96 8.52 10.49
C TYR A 20 8.15 8.38 12.00
N ARG A 21 8.80 9.35 12.65
CA ARG A 21 8.88 9.42 14.11
C ARG A 21 8.41 10.78 14.58
N LYS A 22 7.46 10.79 15.53
CA LYS A 22 6.81 12.04 16.00
C LYS A 22 6.32 12.89 14.82
N ALA A 23 5.70 12.21 13.84
CA ALA A 23 5.12 12.80 12.65
C ALA A 23 6.11 13.44 11.64
N VAL A 24 7.42 13.19 11.77
CA VAL A 24 8.44 13.66 10.81
C VAL A 24 9.12 12.47 10.17
N LEU A 25 9.43 12.55 8.87
CA LEU A 25 10.19 11.53 8.17
C LEU A 25 11.56 11.35 8.84
N ALA A 26 11.77 10.15 9.39
CA ALA A 26 12.99 9.78 10.09
C ALA A 26 13.89 8.86 9.24
N GLY A 27 13.32 8.18 8.25
CA GLY A 27 14.07 7.36 7.30
C GLY A 27 13.22 6.86 6.14
N SER A 28 13.87 6.56 5.02
CA SER A 28 13.28 6.01 3.81
C SER A 28 14.16 4.89 3.26
N ASP A 29 13.53 3.90 2.63
CA ASP A 29 14.18 2.76 1.97
C ASP A 29 15.19 2.03 2.88
N LEU A 30 14.81 1.89 4.15
CA LEU A 30 15.57 1.18 5.16
C LEU A 30 15.51 -0.34 4.92
N PRO A 31 16.52 -1.10 5.37
CA PRO A 31 16.43 -2.56 5.44
C PRO A 31 15.17 -3.01 6.20
N LEU A 32 14.48 -4.05 5.68
CA LEU A 32 13.20 -4.49 6.25
C LEU A 32 13.32 -5.02 7.69
N ASP A 33 14.47 -5.55 8.06
CA ASP A 33 14.78 -5.95 9.44
C ASP A 33 15.01 -4.73 10.35
N GLU A 34 15.65 -3.69 9.84
CA GLU A 34 15.83 -2.43 10.55
C GLU A 34 14.48 -1.75 10.80
N ILE A 35 13.65 -1.57 9.78
CA ILE A 35 12.34 -0.93 9.95
C ILE A 35 11.42 -1.75 10.86
N ALA A 36 11.50 -3.09 10.81
CA ALA A 36 10.77 -3.96 11.73
C ALA A 36 11.14 -3.77 13.20
N SER A 37 12.38 -3.37 13.49
CA SER A 37 12.81 -3.10 14.86
C SER A 37 12.09 -1.91 15.51
N TYR A 38 11.59 -0.97 14.70
CA TYR A 38 10.82 0.20 15.17
C TYR A 38 9.35 -0.12 15.46
N ARG A 39 8.88 -1.34 15.20
CA ARG A 39 7.48 -1.74 15.49
C ARG A 39 7.08 -1.54 16.95
N SER A 40 8.03 -1.72 17.87
CA SER A 40 7.80 -1.56 19.31
C SER A 40 7.92 -0.10 19.79
N ASP A 41 8.36 0.83 18.94
CA ASP A 41 8.43 2.25 19.26
C ASP A 41 7.04 2.87 19.19
N GLU A 42 6.63 3.58 20.25
CA GLU A 42 5.32 4.20 20.32
C GLU A 42 5.20 5.48 19.48
N ASP A 43 6.34 6.11 19.21
CA ASP A 43 6.42 7.32 18.40
C ASP A 43 6.62 7.01 16.91
N ALA A 44 6.76 5.73 16.54
CA ALA A 44 7.02 5.30 15.17
C ALA A 44 5.74 4.99 14.40
N LEU A 45 5.71 5.43 13.14
CA LEU A 45 4.71 5.11 12.15
C LEU A 45 5.43 4.58 10.90
N ILE A 46 5.09 3.37 10.49
CA ILE A 46 5.78 2.63 9.44
C ILE A 46 4.88 2.51 8.21
N TRP A 47 5.45 2.74 7.03
CA TRP A 47 4.82 2.40 5.77
C TRP A 47 5.77 1.51 4.94
N VAL A 48 5.20 0.49 4.30
CA VAL A 48 5.91 -0.40 3.37
C VAL A 48 5.05 -0.63 2.14
N ASP A 49 5.59 -0.45 0.94
CA ASP A 49 4.96 -0.81 -0.34
C ASP A 49 5.69 -1.95 -1.00
N LEU A 50 4.94 -2.90 -1.55
CA LEU A 50 5.44 -4.02 -2.34
C LEU A 50 4.78 -3.99 -3.72
N LEU A 51 5.61 -3.99 -4.75
CA LEU A 51 5.17 -4.04 -6.14
C LEU A 51 5.26 -5.47 -6.68
N ALA A 52 4.12 -6.03 -7.07
CA ALA A 52 3.96 -7.39 -7.59
C ALA A 52 4.68 -8.48 -6.75
N PRO A 53 4.45 -8.55 -5.42
CA PRO A 53 5.15 -9.50 -4.56
C PRO A 53 4.72 -10.95 -4.81
N SER A 54 5.65 -11.88 -4.55
CA SER A 54 5.35 -13.30 -4.41
C SER A 54 4.75 -13.63 -3.03
N VAL A 55 4.19 -14.84 -2.88
CA VAL A 55 3.79 -15.39 -1.56
C VAL A 55 4.95 -15.32 -0.57
N GLY A 56 6.17 -15.64 -1.01
CA GLY A 56 7.36 -15.63 -0.18
C GLY A 56 7.68 -14.24 0.36
N ASP A 57 7.52 -13.21 -0.46
CA ASP A 57 7.78 -11.83 -0.08
C ASP A 57 6.78 -11.35 0.99
N ILE A 58 5.50 -11.66 0.82
CA ILE A 58 4.45 -11.31 1.79
C ILE A 58 4.69 -12.04 3.12
N VAL A 59 5.03 -13.33 3.07
CA VAL A 59 5.37 -14.12 4.26
C VAL A 59 6.61 -13.56 4.97
N ALA A 60 7.60 -13.06 4.22
CA ALA A 60 8.80 -12.45 4.78
C ALA A 60 8.50 -11.19 5.61
N LEU A 61 7.37 -10.50 5.39
CA LEU A 61 6.93 -9.36 6.20
C LEU A 61 6.30 -9.73 7.54
N SER A 62 6.13 -11.02 7.85
CA SER A 62 5.54 -11.46 9.13
C SER A 62 6.14 -10.77 10.37
N PRO A 63 7.47 -10.49 10.45
CA PRO A 63 8.05 -9.73 11.57
C PRO A 63 7.49 -8.31 11.74
N LEU A 64 7.11 -7.63 10.65
CA LEU A 64 6.48 -6.29 10.68
C LEU A 64 5.04 -6.35 11.21
N ILE A 65 4.33 -7.42 10.90
CA ILE A 65 2.89 -7.53 11.17
C ILE A 65 2.62 -8.00 12.61
N GLY A 66 3.49 -8.84 13.18
CA GLY A 66 3.43 -9.24 14.58
C GLY A 66 4.05 -10.61 14.82
N GLY A 67 5.18 -10.63 15.54
CA GLY A 67 5.90 -11.85 15.88
C GLY A 67 5.02 -12.90 16.61
N ALA A 68 5.14 -14.14 16.14
CA ALA A 68 4.41 -15.38 16.50
C ALA A 68 3.04 -15.61 15.84
N VAL A 69 2.32 -14.57 15.38
CA VAL A 69 1.07 -14.76 14.63
C VAL A 69 1.39 -14.69 13.15
N ALA A 70 1.59 -15.86 12.54
CA ALA A 70 1.72 -15.96 11.09
C ALA A 70 0.56 -15.22 10.40
N LEU A 71 0.86 -14.47 9.33
CA LEU A 71 -0.18 -13.92 8.46
C LEU A 71 -1.21 -15.02 8.18
N HIS A 72 -2.49 -14.71 8.39
CA HIS A 72 -3.53 -15.69 8.16
C HIS A 72 -3.42 -16.15 6.69
N PRO A 73 -3.38 -17.46 6.38
CA PRO A 73 -3.16 -17.93 5.01
C PRO A 73 -4.12 -17.30 3.98
N LEU A 74 -5.39 -17.12 4.37
CA LEU A 74 -6.40 -16.41 3.56
C LEU A 74 -6.06 -14.94 3.28
N ALA A 75 -5.33 -14.25 4.16
CA ALA A 75 -4.89 -12.88 3.94
C ALA A 75 -3.75 -12.84 2.91
N VAL A 76 -2.80 -13.78 2.97
CA VAL A 76 -1.72 -13.90 1.98
C VAL A 76 -2.27 -14.29 0.61
N GLU A 77 -3.14 -15.31 0.57
CA GLU A 77 -3.81 -15.72 -0.65
C GLU A 77 -4.63 -14.57 -1.24
N GLY A 78 -5.43 -13.88 -0.41
CA GLY A 78 -6.25 -12.74 -0.81
C GLY A 78 -5.45 -11.58 -1.36
N ALA A 79 -4.24 -11.35 -0.85
CA ALA A 79 -3.36 -10.28 -1.33
C ALA A 79 -2.89 -10.52 -2.77
N ILE A 80 -2.81 -11.78 -3.20
CA ILE A 80 -2.25 -12.19 -4.49
C ILE A 80 -3.33 -12.59 -5.50
N THR A 81 -4.43 -13.20 -5.06
CA THR A 81 -5.42 -13.82 -5.97
C THR A 81 -6.03 -12.83 -6.96
N GLY A 82 -5.92 -11.52 -6.70
CA GLY A 82 -6.48 -10.47 -7.54
C GLY A 82 -8.00 -10.60 -7.66
N HIS A 83 -8.63 -9.70 -8.41
CA HIS A 83 -10.04 -9.80 -8.84
C HIS A 83 -11.10 -9.87 -7.71
N GLN A 84 -10.74 -9.60 -6.45
CA GLN A 84 -11.72 -9.49 -5.34
C GLN A 84 -12.46 -8.16 -5.33
N ARG A 85 -13.77 -8.16 -5.07
CA ARG A 85 -14.51 -6.91 -4.84
C ARG A 85 -13.89 -6.11 -3.68
N PRO A 86 -13.89 -4.77 -3.73
CA PRO A 86 -13.40 -3.98 -2.62
C PRO A 86 -14.08 -4.38 -1.31
N ARG A 87 -13.28 -4.70 -0.30
CA ARG A 87 -13.77 -5.18 1.00
C ARG A 87 -12.75 -4.96 2.09
N LEU A 88 -13.22 -4.60 3.28
CA LEU A 88 -12.43 -4.58 4.51
C LEU A 88 -12.71 -5.87 5.30
N VAL A 89 -11.65 -6.60 5.64
CA VAL A 89 -11.69 -7.80 6.47
C VAL A 89 -10.94 -7.52 7.76
N ARG A 90 -11.58 -7.73 8.90
CA ARG A 90 -10.94 -7.56 10.21
C ARG A 90 -10.44 -8.89 10.74
N PHE A 91 -9.16 -8.93 11.09
CA PHE A 91 -8.54 -10.02 11.82
C PHE A 91 -8.34 -9.59 13.29
N ARG A 92 -7.74 -10.48 14.09
CA ARG A 92 -7.49 -10.22 15.51
C ARG A 92 -6.53 -9.03 15.70
N ASP A 93 -5.43 -9.01 14.97
CA ASP A 93 -4.30 -8.09 15.22
C ASP A 93 -4.12 -7.03 14.12
N HIS A 94 -4.85 -7.15 13.01
CA HIS A 94 -4.80 -6.21 11.89
C HIS A 94 -6.13 -6.23 11.12
N SER A 95 -6.31 -5.27 10.23
CA SER A 95 -7.36 -5.32 9.21
C SER A 95 -6.72 -5.37 7.82
N MET A 96 -7.44 -5.89 6.84
CA MET A 96 -6.99 -5.98 5.47
C MET A 96 -8.04 -5.38 4.55
N LEU A 97 -7.64 -4.39 3.77
CA LEU A 97 -8.48 -3.79 2.75
C LEU A 97 -8.04 -4.31 1.38
N HIS A 98 -8.98 -4.85 0.62
CA HIS A 98 -8.82 -5.04 -0.81
C HIS A 98 -9.54 -3.91 -1.54
N THR A 99 -8.90 -3.32 -2.54
CA THR A 99 -9.46 -2.27 -3.39
C THR A 99 -8.82 -2.32 -4.79
N ARG A 100 -9.24 -1.42 -5.68
CA ARG A 100 -8.67 -1.27 -7.02
C ARG A 100 -8.37 0.18 -7.31
N ALA A 101 -7.29 0.44 -8.02
CA ALA A 101 -7.15 1.66 -8.80
C ALA A 101 -7.62 1.40 -10.23
N VAL A 102 -8.14 2.41 -10.90
CA VAL A 102 -8.60 2.33 -12.29
C VAL A 102 -7.88 3.41 -13.11
N ARG A 103 -7.51 3.07 -14.33
CA ARG A 103 -7.02 4.02 -15.33
C ARG A 103 -7.69 3.78 -16.67
N PHE A 104 -8.08 4.86 -17.32
CA PHE A 104 -8.58 4.85 -18.68
C PHE A 104 -7.47 5.29 -19.64
N ASP A 105 -7.12 4.43 -20.60
CA ASP A 105 -6.26 4.79 -21.72
C ASP A 105 -7.12 5.34 -22.86
N ALA A 106 -7.17 6.67 -22.99
CA ALA A 106 -7.92 7.35 -24.03
C ALA A 106 -7.42 7.03 -25.46
N LYS A 107 -6.15 6.65 -25.64
CA LYS A 107 -5.64 6.29 -26.99
C LYS A 107 -6.09 4.91 -27.42
N GLY A 108 -6.21 3.99 -26.46
CA GLY A 108 -6.66 2.61 -26.69
C GLY A 108 -8.16 2.41 -26.46
N GLY A 109 -8.88 3.40 -25.91
CA GLY A 109 -10.27 3.27 -25.46
C GLY A 109 -10.45 2.19 -24.39
N GLN A 110 -9.40 1.88 -23.61
CA GLN A 110 -9.38 0.73 -22.72
C GLN A 110 -9.36 1.15 -21.25
N LEU A 111 -10.33 0.63 -20.50
CA LEU A 111 -10.33 0.71 -19.04
C LEU A 111 -9.47 -0.41 -18.47
N SER A 112 -8.50 -0.05 -17.65
CA SER A 112 -7.63 -0.98 -16.92
C SER A 112 -7.79 -0.77 -15.42
N SER A 113 -7.53 -1.82 -14.64
CA SER A 113 -7.59 -1.75 -13.19
C SER A 113 -6.45 -2.53 -12.57
N THR A 114 -5.96 -2.03 -11.43
CA THR A 114 -4.90 -2.64 -10.63
C THR A 114 -5.44 -2.97 -9.26
N ASP A 115 -5.25 -4.21 -8.83
CA ASP A 115 -5.61 -4.63 -7.49
C ASP A 115 -4.59 -4.08 -6.48
N ILE A 116 -5.12 -3.55 -5.38
CA ILE A 116 -4.33 -3.03 -4.25
C ILE A 116 -4.85 -3.70 -3.00
N SER A 117 -3.95 -4.36 -2.27
CA SER A 117 -4.23 -4.93 -0.95
C SER A 117 -3.46 -4.16 0.11
N ILE A 118 -4.11 -3.84 1.21
CA ILE A 118 -3.54 -3.00 2.26
C ILE A 118 -3.69 -3.69 3.61
N PHE A 119 -2.59 -3.99 4.28
CA PHE A 119 -2.60 -4.37 5.68
C PHE A 119 -2.58 -3.12 6.54
N ILE A 120 -3.54 -3.04 7.46
CA ILE A 120 -3.77 -1.92 8.36
C ILE A 120 -3.51 -2.43 9.78
N LEU A 121 -2.41 -1.97 10.36
CA LEU A 121 -2.02 -2.24 11.73
C LEU A 121 -2.16 -0.98 12.58
N ASP A 122 -1.87 -1.08 13.88
CA ASP A 122 -1.95 0.06 14.80
C ASP A 122 -0.97 1.19 14.43
N ARG A 123 0.25 0.83 14.02
CA ARG A 123 1.35 1.76 13.69
C ARG A 123 2.07 1.43 12.38
N ALA A 124 1.47 0.57 11.56
CA ALA A 124 2.03 0.21 10.26
C ALA A 124 0.95 0.11 9.19
N LEU A 125 1.27 0.62 8.00
CA LEU A 125 0.49 0.44 6.78
C LEU A 125 1.35 -0.31 5.76
N ILE A 126 0.87 -1.43 5.24
CA ILE A 126 1.58 -2.18 4.19
C ILE A 126 0.70 -2.20 2.95
N THR A 127 1.17 -1.61 1.85
CA THR A 127 0.51 -1.62 0.56
C THR A 127 1.11 -2.70 -0.34
N ILE A 128 0.26 -3.43 -1.04
CA ILE A 128 0.63 -4.45 -2.01
C ILE A 128 -0.07 -4.09 -3.31
N ARG A 129 0.71 -3.75 -4.33
CA ARG A 129 0.22 -3.39 -5.65
C ARG A 129 0.47 -4.56 -6.60
N SER A 130 -0.52 -4.97 -7.37
CA SER A 130 -0.34 -6.07 -8.33
C SER A 130 0.50 -5.69 -9.55
N ASP A 131 0.56 -4.39 -9.88
CA ASP A 131 1.38 -3.82 -10.94
C ASP A 131 1.68 -2.33 -10.66
N ASP A 132 2.38 -1.67 -11.57
CA ASP A 132 2.88 -0.30 -11.45
C ASP A 132 1.90 0.79 -11.90
N ARG A 133 0.67 0.45 -12.31
CA ARG A 133 -0.28 1.44 -12.86
C ARG A 133 -0.88 2.37 -11.82
N PHE A 134 -0.78 2.00 -10.54
CA PHE A 134 -1.07 2.88 -9.41
C PHE A 134 0.22 3.57 -8.94
N ALA A 135 0.30 4.87 -9.17
CA ALA A 135 1.46 5.67 -8.81
C ALA A 135 1.43 5.97 -7.31
N ILE A 136 2.54 5.67 -6.63
CA ILE A 136 2.65 5.88 -5.19
C ILE A 136 3.36 7.20 -4.85
N ASP A 137 4.10 7.77 -5.80
CA ASP A 137 4.88 9.00 -5.59
C ASP A 137 4.04 10.21 -5.11
N PRO A 138 2.84 10.49 -5.65
CA PRO A 138 2.03 11.62 -5.18
C PRO A 138 1.63 11.50 -3.71
N ILE A 139 1.24 10.29 -3.29
CA ILE A 139 0.90 9.97 -1.89
C ILE A 139 2.12 10.21 -0.99
N LEU A 140 3.28 9.84 -1.50
CA LEU A 140 4.53 9.96 -0.79
C LEU A 140 4.99 11.42 -0.68
N GLU A 141 4.85 12.24 -1.71
CA GLU A 141 5.10 13.67 -1.61
C GLU A 141 4.16 14.32 -0.59
N ASP A 142 2.87 13.98 -0.64
CA ASP A 142 1.86 14.53 0.29
C ASP A 142 2.16 14.20 1.77
N TRP A 143 2.60 12.98 2.07
CA TRP A 143 2.96 12.63 3.45
C TRP A 143 4.21 13.35 3.97
N ASP A 144 5.19 13.58 3.10
CA ASP A 144 6.44 14.21 3.51
C ASP A 144 6.27 15.72 3.69
N ASP A 145 5.40 16.35 2.88
CA ASP A 145 5.10 17.78 2.94
C ASP A 145 4.09 18.14 4.05
N ASN A 146 3.36 17.17 4.59
CA ASN A 146 2.36 17.38 5.65
C ASN A 146 2.71 16.63 6.95
N PRO A 147 3.79 16.99 7.65
CA PRO A 147 4.20 16.32 8.89
C PRO A 147 3.14 16.44 9.99
N ASP A 148 2.38 17.55 10.04
CA ASP A 148 1.29 17.70 11.01
C ASP A 148 0.20 16.63 10.84
N LEU A 149 0.01 16.12 9.61
CA LEU A 149 -0.99 15.12 9.30
C LEU A 149 -0.51 13.68 9.54
N ALA A 150 0.79 13.43 9.40
CA ALA A 150 1.41 12.17 9.82
C ALA A 150 1.19 11.88 11.32
N GLY A 151 0.90 12.92 12.12
CA GLY A 151 0.53 12.81 13.53
C GLY A 151 -0.82 12.11 13.78
N PHE A 152 -1.68 12.01 12.77
CA PHE A 152 -2.94 11.23 12.85
C PHE A 152 -2.73 9.73 12.62
N GLY A 153 -1.48 9.28 12.42
CA GLY A 153 -1.11 7.87 12.40
C GLY A 153 -1.56 7.12 11.13
N VAL A 154 -1.77 5.81 11.26
CA VAL A 154 -2.11 4.92 10.14
C VAL A 154 -3.41 5.34 9.42
N GLY A 155 -4.35 5.96 10.14
CA GLY A 155 -5.59 6.44 9.56
C GLY A 155 -5.38 7.49 8.46
N PHE A 156 -4.42 8.41 8.66
CA PHE A 156 -4.07 9.41 7.66
C PHE A 156 -3.35 8.81 6.44
N LEU A 157 -2.41 7.88 6.69
CA LEU A 157 -1.75 7.17 5.58
C LEU A 157 -2.79 6.42 4.72
N LEU A 158 -3.70 5.69 5.36
CA LEU A 158 -4.77 4.98 4.66
C LEU A 158 -5.70 5.93 3.91
N HIS A 159 -6.09 7.05 4.52
CA HIS A 159 -6.89 8.09 3.88
C HIS A 159 -6.27 8.54 2.58
N THR A 160 -4.99 8.90 2.59
CA THR A 160 -4.30 9.46 1.41
C THR A 160 -4.21 8.46 0.26
N VAL A 161 -3.97 7.18 0.58
CA VAL A 161 -4.02 6.10 -0.43
C VAL A 161 -5.42 5.98 -1.03
N LEU A 162 -6.46 6.08 -0.21
CA LEU A 162 -7.85 6.01 -0.68
C LEU A 162 -8.24 7.23 -1.50
N ASP A 163 -7.76 8.41 -1.14
CA ASP A 163 -8.00 9.67 -1.82
C ASP A 163 -7.46 9.60 -3.26
N GLU A 164 -6.20 9.21 -3.42
CA GLU A 164 -5.58 8.99 -4.74
C GLU A 164 -6.32 7.95 -5.59
N ILE A 165 -6.83 6.87 -4.96
CA ILE A 165 -7.65 5.87 -5.66
C ILE A 165 -8.97 6.47 -6.16
N VAL A 166 -9.64 7.26 -5.32
CA VAL A 166 -10.94 7.87 -5.63
C VAL A 166 -10.77 8.96 -6.69
N ASP A 167 -9.74 9.79 -6.60
CA ASP A 167 -9.39 10.79 -7.60
C ASP A 167 -9.10 10.14 -8.96
N GLY A 168 -8.39 9.01 -8.96
CA GLY A 168 -8.19 8.19 -10.15
C GLY A 168 -9.50 7.75 -10.82
N TYR A 169 -10.57 7.51 -10.06
CA TYR A 169 -11.89 7.19 -10.64
C TYR A 169 -12.50 8.39 -11.36
N PHE A 170 -12.41 9.60 -10.80
CA PHE A 170 -12.93 10.80 -11.45
C PHE A 170 -12.19 11.09 -12.76
N VAL A 171 -10.85 10.99 -12.75
CA VAL A 171 -10.04 11.14 -13.97
C VAL A 171 -10.44 10.12 -15.05
N ALA A 172 -10.68 8.87 -14.66
CA ALA A 172 -11.11 7.83 -15.60
C ALA A 172 -12.53 8.07 -16.15
N LEU A 173 -13.45 8.59 -15.31
CA LEU A 173 -14.82 8.93 -15.73
C LEU A 173 -14.84 10.11 -16.70
N ASP A 174 -14.09 11.17 -16.40
CA ASP A 174 -13.99 12.35 -17.26
C ASP A 174 -13.46 11.97 -18.65
N ALA A 175 -12.39 11.17 -18.70
CA ALA A 175 -11.82 10.71 -19.97
C ALA A 175 -12.77 9.78 -20.76
N LEU A 176 -13.57 8.97 -20.06
CA LEU A 176 -14.59 8.14 -20.69
C LEU A 176 -15.73 9.00 -21.28
N ASP A 177 -16.15 10.04 -20.55
CA ASP A 177 -17.18 10.97 -21.01
C ASP A 177 -16.72 11.76 -22.24
N GLU A 178 -15.46 12.17 -22.29
CA GLU A 178 -14.85 12.80 -23.47
C GLU A 178 -14.87 11.87 -24.70
N GLU A 179 -14.51 10.59 -24.54
CA GLU A 179 -14.52 9.61 -25.64
C GLU A 179 -15.93 9.35 -26.19
N ILE A 180 -16.93 9.26 -25.29
CA ILE A 180 -18.34 9.11 -25.67
C ILE A 180 -18.83 10.34 -26.46
N GLN A 181 -18.42 11.54 -26.07
CA GLN A 181 -18.78 12.78 -26.76
C GLN A 181 -18.05 12.94 -28.11
N GLY A 182 -16.75 12.62 -28.16
CA GLY A 182 -15.95 12.63 -29.38
C GLY A 182 -16.52 11.69 -30.45
N SER A 183 -16.92 10.48 -30.04
CA SER A 183 -17.57 9.48 -30.91
C SER A 183 -18.92 9.95 -31.49
N ARG A 184 -19.65 10.83 -30.80
CA ARG A 184 -20.94 11.38 -31.26
C ARG A 184 -20.81 12.50 -32.29
N THR A 185 -19.67 13.17 -32.35
CA THR A 185 -19.47 14.37 -33.19
C THR A 185 -18.88 14.01 -34.57
N SER A 186 -18.51 12.75 -34.80
CA SER A 186 -17.93 12.24 -36.04
C SER A 186 -18.95 11.56 -36.99
N CYS A 187 -20.25 11.77 -36.80
CA CYS A 187 -21.33 11.24 -37.66
C CYS A 187 -21.95 12.36 -38.51
#